data_AF-A0A1F3E180-F1
#
_entry.id   AF-A0A1F3E180-F1
#
_cell.length_a   1.000
_cell.length_b   1.000
_cell.length_c   1.000
_cell.angle_alpha   90.00
_cell.angle_beta   90.00
_cell.angle_gamma   90.00
#
_symmetry.space_group_name_H-M   'P 1'
#
loop_
_entity.id
_entity.type
_entity.pdbx_description
1 polymer ?
#
loop_
_entity_poly.entity_id
_entity_poly.type
_entity_poly.pdbx_seq_one_letter_code
_entity_poly.pdbx_strand_id
1 'polypeptide(L)'
;MKFKLLICIGLLNLSAWAQTGNNISEKLNSYMLSVRNEKYNPSPDKVLLSEQNAAKLLPLLESYTADTIAKVRLQAYYLTYKTTYRNKDQQLRNVAVYNLVQALKDADAGNAGSAADWITNFKTTDFTNVTKDSLKAILHKPASNYNKIIQLVAFAGITDEIDYLKESIASGSLKNTKNAWAAHLALARLGVGPEIEYCVNTVKKQAVNDDVIYELIPGLIYTRQRKAFDYILIILQSTEKNCYSANPENPQKIECGYRVMEFLAPVIKNFPLETDSTGDLLTDDYESALITLRKWFKENEQTYEIITDTY
;
A
#
# COMPACT_ATOMS: atom_id res chain seq x y z
N MET A 1 50.38 48.74 10.76
CA MET A 1 49.16 49.03 9.97
C MET A 1 49.28 48.31 8.63
N LYS A 2 48.55 47.18 8.45
CA LYS A 2 48.15 46.55 7.17
C LYS A 2 47.56 45.16 7.49
N PHE A 3 46.23 45.07 7.51
CA PHE A 3 45.49 43.81 7.39
C PHE A 3 44.96 43.75 5.96
N LYS A 4 45.26 42.67 5.24
CA LYS A 4 44.58 42.32 3.99
C LYS A 4 44.35 40.82 3.98
N LEU A 5 43.26 40.46 3.31
CA LEU A 5 42.90 39.13 2.80
C LEU A 5 42.05 38.26 3.73
N LEU A 6 40.74 38.33 3.53
CA LEU A 6 39.88 37.15 3.37
C LEU A 6 38.56 37.58 2.74
N ILE A 7 37.82 36.63 2.18
CA ILE A 7 36.52 36.71 1.49
C ILE A 7 36.63 36.76 -0.04
N CYS A 8 36.62 35.57 -0.66
CA CYS A 8 36.05 35.34 -2.00
C CYS A 8 35.88 33.84 -2.29
N ILE A 9 35.19 33.10 -1.42
CA ILE A 9 34.70 31.74 -1.74
C ILE A 9 33.26 31.66 -1.23
N GLY A 10 32.29 32.01 -2.09
CA GLY A 10 30.88 31.98 -1.69
C GLY A 10 29.83 32.21 -2.78
N LEU A 11 30.20 32.24 -4.06
CA LEU A 11 29.24 32.57 -5.15
C LEU A 11 29.14 31.53 -6.28
N LEU A 12 29.88 30.42 -6.24
CA LEU A 12 29.87 29.43 -7.34
C LEU A 12 28.89 28.27 -7.18
N ASN A 13 28.11 28.20 -6.09
CA ASN A 13 27.15 27.11 -5.86
C ASN A 13 25.67 27.51 -6.05
N LEU A 14 25.34 28.76 -6.40
CA LEU A 14 23.93 29.18 -6.57
C LEU A 14 23.41 28.98 -8.01
N SER A 15 24.27 29.02 -9.03
CA SER A 15 23.86 28.91 -10.44
C SER A 15 23.49 27.48 -10.88
N ALA A 16 24.16 26.46 -10.35
CA ALA A 16 23.88 25.05 -10.68
C ALA A 16 22.51 24.57 -10.15
N TRP A 17 22.04 25.13 -9.04
CA TRP A 17 20.76 24.76 -8.44
C TRP A 17 19.57 25.43 -9.16
N ALA A 18 19.77 26.64 -9.68
CA ALA A 18 18.77 27.34 -10.49
C ALA A 18 18.56 26.70 -11.87
N GLN A 19 19.63 26.24 -12.54
CA GLN A 19 19.52 25.59 -13.86
C GLN A 19 18.80 24.24 -13.82
N THR A 20 18.92 23.48 -12.73
CA THR A 20 18.22 22.19 -12.59
C THR A 20 16.73 22.36 -12.24
N GLY A 21 16.35 23.42 -11.52
CA GLY A 21 14.95 23.71 -11.17
C GLY A 21 14.08 24.08 -12.38
N ASN A 22 14.58 24.96 -13.26
CA ASN A 22 13.87 25.36 -14.47
C ASN A 22 13.59 24.17 -15.40
N ASN A 23 14.54 23.24 -15.50
CA ASN A 23 14.40 22.04 -16.33
C ASN A 23 13.30 21.10 -15.82
N ILE A 24 13.16 20.91 -14.50
CA ILE A 24 12.13 20.03 -13.93
C ILE A 24 10.73 20.60 -14.16
N SER A 25 10.53 21.90 -13.92
CA SER A 25 9.23 22.54 -14.15
C SER A 25 8.83 22.51 -15.62
N GLU A 26 9.77 22.78 -16.54
CA GLU A 26 9.50 22.72 -17.98
C GLU A 26 9.13 21.31 -18.44
N LYS A 27 9.89 20.29 -17.98
CA LYS A 27 9.59 18.88 -18.26
C LYS A 27 8.24 18.46 -17.71
N LEU A 28 7.90 18.85 -16.47
CA LEU A 28 6.61 18.56 -15.87
C LEU A 28 5.47 19.21 -16.66
N ASN A 29 5.62 20.50 -17.01
CA ASN A 29 4.60 21.22 -17.77
C ASN A 29 4.39 20.61 -19.16
N SER A 30 5.48 20.29 -19.86
CA SER A 30 5.42 19.61 -21.16
C SER A 30 4.74 18.25 -21.06
N TYR A 31 5.03 17.49 -20.01
CA TYR A 31 4.41 16.20 -19.75
C TYR A 31 2.90 16.34 -19.46
N MET A 32 2.50 17.26 -18.59
CA MET A 32 1.09 17.45 -18.25
C MET A 32 0.28 18.00 -19.44
N LEU A 33 0.89 18.82 -20.30
CA LEU A 33 0.28 19.26 -21.55
C LEU A 33 0.12 18.11 -22.55
N SER A 34 1.08 17.18 -22.63
CA SER A 34 0.92 15.99 -23.48
C SER A 34 -0.19 15.08 -22.96
N VAL A 35 -0.26 14.84 -21.65
CA VAL A 35 -1.39 14.11 -21.01
C VAL A 35 -2.74 14.78 -21.29
N ARG A 36 -2.78 16.11 -21.33
CA ARG A 36 -4.00 16.89 -21.64
C ARG A 36 -4.44 16.69 -23.09
N ASN A 37 -3.50 16.69 -24.04
CA ASN A 37 -3.78 16.76 -25.47
C ASN A 37 -3.83 15.40 -26.16
N GLU A 38 -3.20 14.37 -25.59
CA GLU A 38 -3.07 13.06 -26.23
C GLU A 38 -4.27 12.14 -25.97
N LYS A 39 -4.60 11.31 -26.98
CA LYS A 39 -5.55 10.18 -26.82
C LYS A 39 -4.91 8.99 -26.08
N TYR A 40 -3.59 8.89 -26.09
CA TYR A 40 -2.78 7.86 -25.42
C TYR A 40 -2.16 8.40 -24.11
N ASN A 41 -1.73 7.51 -23.21
CA ASN A 41 -1.12 7.87 -21.92
C ASN A 41 0.41 7.95 -22.07
N PRO A 42 1.00 9.16 -22.25
CA PRO A 42 2.45 9.30 -22.38
C PRO A 42 3.17 8.84 -21.11
N SER A 43 4.34 8.23 -21.29
CA SER A 43 5.21 7.86 -20.18
C SER A 43 5.97 9.09 -19.66
N PRO A 44 6.02 9.34 -18.34
CA PRO A 44 6.84 10.42 -17.79
C PRO A 44 8.32 10.22 -18.10
N ASP A 45 9.04 11.33 -18.26
CA ASP A 45 10.51 11.32 -18.30
C ASP A 45 11.07 10.70 -17.01
N LYS A 46 12.16 9.90 -17.11
CA LYS A 46 12.84 9.29 -15.96
C LYS A 46 13.22 10.31 -14.88
N VAL A 47 13.51 11.56 -15.27
CA VAL A 47 13.78 12.66 -14.35
C VAL A 47 12.58 12.95 -13.44
N LEU A 48 11.35 12.85 -13.96
CA LEU A 48 10.11 13.06 -13.20
C LEU A 48 9.78 11.86 -12.29
N LEU A 49 10.39 10.71 -12.53
CA LEU A 49 10.22 9.48 -11.73
C LEU A 49 11.31 9.31 -10.67
N SER A 50 12.32 10.17 -10.64
CA SER A 50 13.44 10.06 -9.72
C SER A 50 13.06 10.54 -8.31
N GLU A 51 13.30 9.69 -7.31
CA GLU A 51 13.08 10.02 -5.90
C GLU A 51 13.91 11.23 -5.44
N GLN A 52 15.08 11.46 -6.04
CA GLN A 52 15.95 12.60 -5.73
C GLN A 52 15.30 13.95 -6.06
N ASN A 53 14.30 13.95 -6.95
CA ASN A 53 13.60 15.15 -7.38
C ASN A 53 12.30 15.39 -6.60
N ALA A 54 11.91 14.51 -5.68
CA ALA A 54 10.64 14.60 -4.96
C ALA A 54 10.43 15.96 -4.26
N ALA A 55 11.45 16.48 -3.57
CA ALA A 55 11.38 17.77 -2.87
C ALA A 55 11.08 18.96 -3.81
N LYS A 56 11.53 18.88 -5.08
CA LYS A 56 11.26 19.90 -6.09
C LYS A 56 9.93 19.66 -6.81
N LEU A 57 9.56 18.40 -7.02
CA LEU A 57 8.36 18.01 -7.76
C LEU A 57 7.08 18.21 -6.97
N LEU A 58 7.04 17.84 -5.69
CA LEU A 58 5.81 17.87 -4.89
C LEU A 58 5.09 19.23 -4.90
N PRO A 59 5.76 20.37 -4.69
CA PRO A 59 5.09 21.68 -4.77
C PRO A 59 4.55 22.00 -6.17
N LEU A 60 5.23 21.55 -7.23
CA LEU A 60 4.82 21.80 -8.61
C LEU A 60 3.62 20.94 -9.03
N LEU A 61 3.43 19.78 -8.39
CA LEU A 61 2.30 18.89 -8.69
C LEU A 61 0.97 19.43 -8.16
N GLU A 62 0.99 20.31 -7.14
CA GLU A 62 -0.21 20.86 -6.50
C GLU A 62 -1.18 21.48 -7.51
N SER A 63 -0.69 22.28 -8.46
CA SER A 63 -1.54 22.90 -9.49
C SER A 63 -2.22 21.88 -10.41
N TYR A 64 -1.62 20.71 -10.60
CA TYR A 64 -2.17 19.64 -11.45
C TYR A 64 -3.14 18.72 -10.71
N THR A 65 -3.11 18.70 -9.38
CA THR A 65 -4.11 17.97 -8.58
C THR A 65 -5.50 18.62 -8.63
N ALA A 66 -5.58 19.90 -8.99
CA ALA A 66 -6.84 20.63 -9.16
C ALA A 66 -7.28 20.74 -10.64
N ASP A 67 -6.64 20.00 -11.55
CA ASP A 67 -6.95 20.09 -12.98
C ASP A 67 -8.37 19.67 -13.32
N THR A 68 -8.99 20.28 -14.32
CA THR A 68 -10.33 19.90 -14.78
C THR A 68 -10.36 18.50 -15.43
N ILE A 69 -9.22 18.02 -15.96
CA ILE A 69 -9.13 16.71 -16.61
C ILE A 69 -8.67 15.64 -15.63
N ALA A 70 -9.50 14.61 -15.43
CA ALA A 70 -9.22 13.51 -14.51
C ALA A 70 -7.87 12.80 -14.76
N LYS A 71 -7.50 12.59 -16.03
CA LYS A 71 -6.21 11.99 -16.40
C LYS A 71 -5.01 12.82 -15.97
N VAL A 72 -5.10 14.15 -16.01
CA VAL A 72 -4.01 15.05 -15.57
C VAL A 72 -3.85 14.93 -14.05
N ARG A 73 -4.96 14.98 -13.30
CA ARG A 73 -4.95 14.76 -11.84
C ARG A 73 -4.35 13.40 -11.48
N LEU A 74 -4.74 12.33 -12.18
CA LEU A 74 -4.21 10.98 -11.97
C LEU A 74 -2.68 10.94 -12.12
N GLN A 75 -2.14 11.58 -13.15
CA GLN A 75 -0.70 11.63 -13.35
C GLN A 75 0.01 12.44 -12.27
N ALA A 76 -0.62 13.50 -11.76
CA ALA A 76 -0.06 14.25 -10.63
C ALA A 76 0.04 13.39 -9.37
N TYR A 77 -1.00 12.61 -9.06
CA TYR A 77 -1.00 11.65 -7.96
C TYR A 77 0.01 10.52 -8.18
N TYR A 78 0.12 9.99 -9.41
CA TYR A 78 1.09 8.95 -9.76
C TYR A 78 2.53 9.43 -9.54
N LEU A 79 2.88 10.63 -10.01
CA LEU A 79 4.22 11.21 -9.80
C LEU A 79 4.48 11.49 -8.32
N THR A 80 3.46 11.92 -7.56
CA THR A 80 3.53 12.06 -6.10
C THR A 80 3.92 10.72 -5.48
N TYR A 81 3.21 9.64 -5.78
CA TYR A 81 3.50 8.29 -5.28
C TYR A 81 4.90 7.81 -5.69
N LYS A 82 5.19 7.77 -6.99
CA LYS A 82 6.40 7.12 -7.52
C LYS A 82 7.69 7.77 -7.06
N THR A 83 7.70 9.06 -6.81
CA THR A 83 8.90 9.78 -6.37
C THR A 83 9.11 9.72 -4.84
N THR A 84 8.12 9.26 -4.07
CA THR A 84 8.14 9.40 -2.61
C THR A 84 8.07 8.09 -1.84
N TYR A 85 7.36 7.06 -2.31
CA TYR A 85 7.08 5.87 -1.48
C TYR A 85 8.33 5.12 -0.97
N ARG A 86 9.44 5.15 -1.74
CA ARG A 86 10.75 4.59 -1.38
C ARG A 86 11.76 5.64 -0.92
N ASN A 87 11.37 6.91 -0.89
CA ASN A 87 12.25 8.01 -0.53
C ASN A 87 12.71 7.86 0.92
N LYS A 88 13.99 8.12 1.17
CA LYS A 88 14.59 8.01 2.50
C LYS A 88 14.11 9.09 3.46
N ASP A 89 13.69 10.26 2.95
CA ASP A 89 13.17 11.36 3.75
C ASP A 89 11.70 11.13 4.13
N GLN A 90 11.46 10.88 5.41
CA GLN A 90 10.12 10.69 5.95
C GLN A 90 9.23 11.94 5.80
N GLN A 91 9.79 13.15 5.81
CA GLN A 91 8.97 14.36 5.63
C GLN A 91 8.36 14.41 4.23
N LEU A 92 9.13 14.01 3.20
CA LEU A 92 8.61 13.91 1.84
C LEU A 92 7.53 12.83 1.73
N ARG A 93 7.70 11.69 2.42
CA ARG A 93 6.67 10.64 2.49
C ARG A 93 5.40 11.13 3.19
N ASN A 94 5.53 11.85 4.30
CA ASN A 94 4.39 12.45 5.02
C ASN A 94 3.56 13.39 4.12
N VAL A 95 4.24 14.27 3.37
CA VAL A 95 3.60 15.17 2.42
C VAL A 95 2.90 14.39 1.31
N ALA A 96 3.54 13.36 0.77
CA ALA A 96 2.94 12.52 -0.26
C ALA A 96 1.69 11.79 0.23
N VAL A 97 1.74 11.19 1.43
CA VAL A 97 0.60 10.50 2.05
C VAL A 97 -0.54 11.49 2.29
N TYR A 98 -0.26 12.70 2.76
CA TYR A 98 -1.28 13.75 2.87
C TYR A 98 -1.93 14.07 1.52
N ASN A 99 -1.13 14.32 0.48
CA ASN A 99 -1.63 14.63 -0.87
C ASN A 99 -2.47 13.48 -1.45
N LEU A 100 -2.02 12.24 -1.31
CA LEU A 100 -2.75 11.06 -1.77
C LEU A 100 -4.06 10.84 -0.99
N VAL A 101 -4.08 11.13 0.32
CA VAL A 101 -5.32 11.11 1.11
C VAL A 101 -6.31 12.16 0.63
N GLN A 102 -5.87 13.36 0.23
CA GLN A 102 -6.76 14.33 -0.40
C GLN A 102 -7.31 13.81 -1.74
N ALA A 103 -6.49 13.08 -2.51
CA ALA A 103 -6.92 12.42 -3.75
C ALA A 103 -8.04 11.39 -3.57
N LEU A 104 -8.26 10.85 -2.37
CA LEU A 104 -9.42 9.98 -2.09
C LEU A 104 -10.76 10.73 -2.21
N LYS A 105 -10.74 12.07 -2.23
CA LYS A 105 -11.90 12.94 -2.45
C LYS A 105 -12.10 13.29 -3.93
N ASP A 106 -11.27 12.78 -4.84
CA ASP A 106 -11.39 13.06 -6.27
C ASP A 106 -12.77 12.63 -6.80
N ALA A 107 -13.37 13.48 -7.64
CA ALA A 107 -14.67 13.21 -8.25
C ALA A 107 -14.63 12.00 -9.21
N ASP A 108 -13.46 11.67 -9.75
CA ASP A 108 -13.25 10.45 -10.52
C ASP A 108 -12.94 9.27 -9.58
N ALA A 109 -13.84 8.29 -9.53
CA ALA A 109 -13.71 7.12 -8.65
C ALA A 109 -12.50 6.24 -8.98
N GLY A 110 -12.01 6.28 -10.22
CA GLY A 110 -10.79 5.58 -10.65
C GLY A 110 -9.54 6.24 -10.08
N ASN A 111 -9.50 7.57 -10.05
CA ASN A 111 -8.43 8.33 -9.40
C ASN A 111 -8.38 8.05 -7.89
N ALA A 112 -9.53 8.15 -7.22
CA ALA A 112 -9.63 7.85 -5.79
C ALA A 112 -9.23 6.38 -5.49
N GLY A 113 -9.64 5.45 -6.35
CA GLY A 113 -9.29 4.04 -6.24
C GLY A 113 -7.78 3.79 -6.39
N SER A 114 -7.13 4.46 -7.34
CA SER A 114 -5.68 4.36 -7.58
C SER A 114 -4.87 4.97 -6.43
N ALA A 115 -5.32 6.13 -5.93
CA ALA A 115 -4.69 6.75 -4.76
C ALA A 115 -4.78 5.85 -3.53
N ALA A 116 -5.93 5.20 -3.30
CA ALA A 116 -6.09 4.24 -2.22
C ALA A 116 -5.08 3.08 -2.32
N ASP A 117 -4.84 2.56 -3.52
CA ASP A 117 -3.86 1.49 -3.76
C ASP A 117 -2.41 1.95 -3.59
N TRP A 118 -2.08 3.19 -3.96
CA TRP A 118 -0.74 3.73 -3.76
C TRP A 118 -0.43 4.03 -2.29
N ILE A 119 -1.43 4.45 -1.50
CA ILE A 119 -1.27 4.71 -0.06
C ILE A 119 -0.83 3.44 0.69
N THR A 120 -1.23 2.24 0.25
CA THR A 120 -0.85 0.97 0.92
C THR A 120 0.65 0.66 0.84
N ASN A 121 1.39 1.33 -0.04
CA ASN A 121 2.84 1.14 -0.19
C ASN A 121 3.67 1.97 0.80
N PHE A 122 3.04 2.88 1.55
CA PHE A 122 3.71 3.67 2.58
C PHE A 122 3.70 2.94 3.92
N LYS A 123 4.45 3.46 4.89
CA LYS A 123 4.46 2.92 6.26
C LYS A 123 3.41 3.59 7.13
N THR A 124 2.94 2.91 8.18
CA THR A 124 2.04 3.49 9.18
C THR A 124 2.63 4.75 9.84
N THR A 125 3.95 4.83 9.95
CA THR A 125 4.69 5.98 10.48
C THR A 125 4.66 7.21 9.56
N ASP A 126 4.26 7.06 8.31
CA ASP A 126 4.15 8.16 7.35
C ASP A 126 2.79 8.90 7.46
N PHE A 127 1.86 8.39 8.27
CA PHE A 127 0.55 9.00 8.53
C PHE A 127 0.62 9.96 9.72
N THR A 128 0.74 11.25 9.42
CA THR A 128 0.66 12.32 10.44
C THR A 128 -0.74 12.46 11.03
N ASN A 129 -0.89 13.14 12.17
CA ASN A 129 -2.19 13.43 12.76
C ASN A 129 -3.13 14.17 11.79
N VAL A 130 -2.61 15.15 11.04
CA VAL A 130 -3.38 15.89 10.04
C VAL A 130 -3.90 14.97 8.94
N THR A 131 -3.08 14.00 8.52
CA THR A 131 -3.49 13.01 7.52
C THR A 131 -4.55 12.06 8.08
N LYS A 132 -4.41 11.64 9.34
CA LYS A 132 -5.40 10.80 10.04
C LYS A 132 -6.74 11.52 10.18
N ASP A 133 -6.74 12.80 10.57
CA ASP A 133 -7.96 13.61 10.65
C ASP A 133 -8.65 13.75 9.28
N SER A 134 -7.86 13.89 8.21
CA SER A 134 -8.40 13.89 6.84
C SER A 134 -9.05 12.55 6.48
N LEU A 135 -8.41 11.41 6.83
CA LEU A 135 -8.98 10.09 6.61
C LEU A 135 -10.28 9.87 7.38
N LYS A 136 -10.37 10.31 8.64
CA LYS A 136 -11.61 10.28 9.43
C LYS A 136 -12.75 11.04 8.76
N ALA A 137 -12.48 12.26 8.31
CA ALA A 137 -13.48 13.06 7.60
C ALA A 137 -13.98 12.37 6.32
N ILE A 138 -13.10 11.67 5.60
CA ILE A 138 -13.44 10.91 4.40
C ILE A 138 -14.23 9.64 4.74
N LEU A 139 -13.90 8.95 5.82
CA LEU A 139 -14.61 7.77 6.31
C LEU A 139 -16.10 8.06 6.54
N HIS A 140 -16.44 9.20 7.14
CA HIS A 140 -17.83 9.57 7.40
C HIS A 140 -18.60 10.07 6.16
N LYS A 141 -17.88 10.46 5.10
CA LYS A 141 -18.47 10.97 3.85
C LYS A 141 -17.71 10.42 2.63
N PRO A 142 -17.75 9.10 2.40
CA PRO A 142 -16.98 8.48 1.33
C PRO A 142 -17.58 8.84 -0.03
N ALA A 143 -16.76 9.32 -0.96
CA ALA A 143 -17.19 9.57 -2.34
C ALA A 143 -17.28 8.26 -3.14
N SER A 144 -16.31 7.37 -2.96
CA SER A 144 -16.19 6.08 -3.64
C SER A 144 -15.27 5.14 -2.84
N ASN A 145 -15.10 3.88 -3.27
CA ASN A 145 -14.09 2.96 -2.71
C ASN A 145 -14.15 2.78 -1.17
N TYR A 146 -15.36 2.79 -0.60
CA TYR A 146 -15.53 2.86 0.85
C TYR A 146 -14.83 1.72 1.62
N ASN A 147 -14.84 0.49 1.09
CA ASN A 147 -14.10 -0.63 1.66
C ASN A 147 -12.59 -0.35 1.79
N LYS A 148 -11.97 0.30 0.81
CA LYS A 148 -10.54 0.66 0.86
C LYS A 148 -10.31 1.74 1.91
N ILE A 149 -11.19 2.75 1.98
CA ILE A 149 -11.10 3.82 2.99
C ILE A 149 -11.19 3.23 4.40
N ILE A 150 -12.13 2.32 4.66
CA ILE A 150 -12.29 1.64 5.95
C ILE A 150 -10.99 0.91 6.34
N GLN A 151 -10.38 0.17 5.40
CA GLN A 151 -9.11 -0.50 5.67
C GLN A 151 -7.92 0.48 5.83
N LEU A 152 -7.90 1.59 5.11
CA LEU A 152 -6.87 2.62 5.28
C LEU A 152 -6.94 3.31 6.66
N VAL A 153 -8.14 3.50 7.21
CA VAL A 153 -8.34 4.05 8.57
C VAL A 153 -7.69 3.15 9.62
N ALA A 154 -7.96 1.84 9.55
CA ALA A 154 -7.33 0.87 10.45
C ALA A 154 -5.83 0.70 10.19
N PHE A 155 -5.41 0.75 8.93
CA PHE A 155 -3.98 0.73 8.57
C PHE A 155 -3.22 1.90 9.20
N ALA A 156 -3.78 3.11 9.12
CA ALA A 156 -3.23 4.31 9.74
C ALA A 156 -3.30 4.32 11.28
N GLY A 157 -3.85 3.26 11.90
CA GLY A 157 -3.94 3.11 13.36
C GLY A 157 -4.88 4.12 14.02
N ILE A 158 -5.98 4.46 13.35
CA ILE A 158 -7.00 5.42 13.82
C ILE A 158 -7.99 4.66 14.73
N THR A 159 -7.70 4.65 16.03
CA THR A 159 -8.44 3.85 17.02
C THR A 159 -9.70 4.53 17.57
N ASP A 160 -9.83 5.85 17.42
CA ASP A 160 -11.01 6.63 17.81
C ASP A 160 -12.26 6.35 16.95
N GLU A 161 -12.10 5.65 15.82
CA GLU A 161 -13.20 5.25 14.92
C GLU A 161 -13.74 3.83 15.18
N ILE A 162 -13.26 3.12 16.21
CA ILE A 162 -13.68 1.75 16.52
C ILE A 162 -15.21 1.67 16.74
N ASP A 163 -15.77 2.59 17.53
CA ASP A 163 -17.19 2.56 17.87
C ASP A 163 -18.07 2.91 16.67
N TYR A 164 -17.64 3.88 15.84
CA TYR A 164 -18.30 4.20 14.59
C TYR A 164 -18.39 2.98 13.65
N LEU A 165 -17.31 2.21 13.51
CA LEU A 165 -17.29 1.02 12.66
C LEU A 165 -18.19 -0.10 13.22
N LYS A 166 -18.19 -0.32 14.54
CA LYS A 166 -19.09 -1.29 15.20
C LYS A 166 -20.56 -0.91 15.01
N GLU A 167 -20.90 0.36 15.24
CA GLU A 167 -22.26 0.85 15.04
C GLU A 167 -22.69 0.75 13.57
N SER A 168 -21.78 1.02 12.64
CA SER A 168 -22.03 0.91 11.20
C SER A 168 -22.33 -0.52 10.75
N ILE A 169 -21.68 -1.51 11.37
CA ILE A 169 -21.98 -2.93 11.18
C ILE A 169 -23.35 -3.26 11.80
N ALA A 170 -23.56 -2.91 13.07
CA ALA A 170 -24.76 -3.27 13.83
C ALA A 170 -26.04 -2.66 13.26
N SER A 171 -25.98 -1.41 12.79
CA SER A 171 -27.09 -0.70 12.16
C SER A 171 -27.37 -1.13 10.72
N GLY A 172 -26.46 -1.91 10.11
CA GLY A 172 -26.53 -2.25 8.68
C GLY A 172 -26.32 -1.05 7.75
N SER A 173 -25.71 0.04 8.22
CA SER A 173 -25.41 1.22 7.38
C SER A 173 -24.43 0.87 6.25
N LEU A 174 -23.58 -0.14 6.46
CA LEU A 174 -22.69 -0.73 5.45
C LEU A 174 -23.46 -1.72 4.56
N LYS A 175 -24.37 -1.21 3.71
CA LYS A 175 -25.27 -2.01 2.85
C LYS A 175 -24.57 -3.01 1.91
N ASN A 176 -23.29 -2.81 1.61
CA ASN A 176 -22.50 -3.68 0.73
C ASN A 176 -21.70 -4.67 1.58
N THR A 177 -21.82 -5.97 1.28
CA THR A 177 -21.07 -7.05 1.95
C THR A 177 -19.56 -6.83 1.94
N LYS A 178 -19.01 -6.24 0.87
CA LYS A 178 -17.59 -5.87 0.78
C LYS A 178 -17.20 -4.79 1.80
N ASN A 179 -18.09 -3.82 2.05
CA ASN A 179 -17.84 -2.78 3.05
C ASN A 179 -17.96 -3.34 4.47
N ALA A 180 -18.97 -4.18 4.72
CA ALA A 180 -19.13 -4.86 6.01
C ALA A 180 -17.90 -5.74 6.32
N TRP A 181 -17.45 -6.54 5.33
CA TRP A 181 -16.25 -7.35 5.49
C TRP A 181 -14.99 -6.50 5.73
N ALA A 182 -14.82 -5.40 5.01
CA ALA A 182 -13.73 -4.47 5.25
C ALA A 182 -13.75 -3.87 6.67
N ALA A 183 -14.94 -3.59 7.23
CA ALA A 183 -15.08 -3.10 8.60
C ALA A 183 -14.70 -4.16 9.65
N HIS A 184 -15.11 -5.41 9.47
CA HIS A 184 -14.66 -6.52 10.32
C HIS A 184 -13.12 -6.66 10.29
N LEU A 185 -12.53 -6.65 9.09
CA LEU A 185 -11.07 -6.71 8.92
C LEU A 185 -10.36 -5.51 9.56
N ALA A 186 -10.90 -4.30 9.41
CA ALA A 186 -10.36 -3.07 9.99
C ALA A 186 -10.37 -3.13 11.52
N LEU A 187 -11.50 -3.55 12.12
CA LEU A 187 -11.60 -3.72 13.57
C LEU A 187 -10.66 -4.82 14.08
N ALA A 188 -10.53 -5.94 13.36
CA ALA A 188 -9.55 -6.98 13.68
C ALA A 188 -8.12 -6.45 13.62
N ARG A 189 -7.77 -5.63 12.61
CA ARG A 189 -6.45 -4.98 12.52
C ARG A 189 -6.18 -4.06 13.70
N LEU A 190 -7.19 -3.32 14.15
CA LEU A 190 -7.12 -2.45 15.33
C LEU A 190 -7.10 -3.23 16.67
N GLY A 191 -7.09 -4.56 16.63
CA GLY A 191 -6.94 -5.41 17.82
C GLY A 191 -8.25 -5.73 18.54
N VAL A 192 -9.41 -5.50 17.92
CA VAL A 192 -10.71 -5.80 18.54
C VAL A 192 -10.93 -7.32 18.58
N GLY A 193 -10.68 -7.95 19.73
CA GLY A 193 -10.69 -9.40 19.92
C GLY A 193 -11.86 -10.16 19.26
N PRO A 194 -13.13 -9.82 19.53
CA PRO A 194 -14.28 -10.47 18.92
C PRO A 194 -14.29 -10.43 17.37
N GLU A 195 -13.73 -9.38 16.78
CA GLU A 195 -13.66 -9.19 15.33
C GLU A 195 -12.54 -10.02 14.71
N ILE A 196 -11.42 -10.21 15.44
CA ILE A 196 -10.37 -11.16 15.07
C ILE A 196 -10.97 -12.58 14.98
N GLU A 197 -11.74 -12.98 15.99
CA GLU A 197 -12.43 -14.28 15.99
C GLU A 197 -13.42 -14.39 14.83
N TYR A 198 -14.21 -13.36 14.60
CA TYR A 198 -15.19 -13.34 13.52
C TYR A 198 -14.51 -13.54 12.15
N CYS A 199 -13.46 -12.79 11.86
CA CYS A 199 -12.72 -12.91 10.59
C CYS A 199 -12.14 -14.31 10.41
N VAL A 200 -11.43 -14.83 11.42
CA VAL A 200 -10.81 -16.17 11.36
C VAL A 200 -11.88 -17.26 11.19
N ASN A 201 -12.98 -17.19 11.94
CA ASN A 201 -14.05 -18.18 11.86
C ASN A 201 -14.83 -18.11 10.53
N THR A 202 -14.93 -16.92 9.93
CA THR A 202 -15.55 -16.75 8.62
C THR A 202 -14.78 -17.51 7.54
N VAL A 203 -13.45 -17.42 7.57
CA VAL A 203 -12.60 -18.15 6.62
C VAL A 203 -12.56 -19.65 6.94
N LYS A 204 -12.46 -20.04 8.22
CA LYS A 204 -12.46 -21.45 8.67
C LYS A 204 -13.69 -22.25 8.26
N LYS A 205 -14.84 -21.60 8.08
CA LYS A 205 -16.09 -22.25 7.67
C LYS A 205 -16.11 -22.64 6.20
N GLN A 206 -15.15 -22.17 5.41
CA GLN A 206 -15.07 -22.44 3.98
C GLN A 206 -14.00 -23.52 3.72
N ALA A 207 -14.27 -24.40 2.75
CA ALA A 207 -13.27 -25.35 2.30
C ALA A 207 -12.13 -24.58 1.62
N VAL A 208 -10.88 -24.87 2.00
CA VAL A 208 -9.72 -24.20 1.43
C VAL A 208 -9.57 -24.58 -0.04
N ASN A 209 -9.62 -23.58 -0.93
CA ASN A 209 -9.48 -23.65 -2.38
C ASN A 209 -8.97 -22.31 -2.92
N ASP A 210 -8.83 -22.14 -4.24
CA ASP A 210 -8.37 -20.88 -4.83
C ASP A 210 -9.21 -19.67 -4.42
N ASP A 211 -10.55 -19.78 -4.37
CA ASP A 211 -11.41 -18.66 -3.98
C ASP A 211 -11.10 -18.19 -2.56
N VAL A 212 -10.97 -19.11 -1.60
CA VAL A 212 -10.56 -18.77 -0.22
C VAL A 212 -9.17 -18.14 -0.20
N ILE A 213 -8.23 -18.72 -0.94
CA ILE A 213 -6.84 -18.26 -1.01
C ILE A 213 -6.73 -16.85 -1.57
N TYR A 214 -7.44 -16.51 -2.66
CA TYR A 214 -7.30 -15.20 -3.30
C TYR A 214 -8.23 -14.14 -2.70
N GLU A 215 -9.42 -14.51 -2.21
CA GLU A 215 -10.42 -13.53 -1.77
C GLU A 215 -10.40 -13.29 -0.25
N LEU A 216 -9.98 -14.27 0.56
CA LEU A 216 -10.13 -14.19 2.03
C LEU A 216 -8.80 -14.16 2.78
N ILE A 217 -7.81 -14.95 2.35
CA ILE A 217 -6.50 -14.99 3.01
C ILE A 217 -5.79 -13.63 3.02
N PRO A 218 -5.80 -12.83 1.93
CA PRO A 218 -5.22 -11.49 1.96
C PRO A 218 -5.87 -10.59 3.02
N GLY A 219 -7.17 -10.76 3.25
CA GLY A 219 -7.88 -10.08 4.33
C GLY A 219 -7.35 -10.46 5.72
N LEU A 220 -7.16 -11.75 5.99
CA LEU A 220 -6.58 -12.22 7.24
C LEU A 220 -5.15 -11.71 7.45
N ILE A 221 -4.33 -11.72 6.40
CA ILE A 221 -2.95 -11.21 6.42
C ILE A 221 -2.92 -9.71 6.72
N TYR A 222 -3.85 -8.94 6.12
CA TYR A 222 -4.03 -7.52 6.39
C TYR A 222 -4.33 -7.24 7.86
N THR A 223 -4.93 -8.15 8.63
CA THR A 223 -5.20 -7.88 10.05
C THR A 223 -3.92 -7.78 10.90
N ARG A 224 -2.81 -8.39 10.46
CA ARG A 224 -1.56 -8.51 11.24
C ARG A 224 -1.74 -9.17 12.61
N GLN A 225 -2.83 -9.91 12.82
CA GLN A 225 -3.13 -10.55 14.09
C GLN A 225 -2.55 -11.97 14.14
N ARG A 226 -1.81 -12.29 15.21
CA ARG A 226 -1.18 -13.61 15.40
C ARG A 226 -2.15 -14.77 15.18
N LYS A 227 -3.36 -14.67 15.73
CA LYS A 227 -4.41 -15.68 15.57
C LYS A 227 -4.83 -15.93 14.11
N ALA A 228 -4.82 -14.89 13.29
CA ALA A 228 -5.11 -15.03 11.86
C ALA A 228 -3.97 -15.77 11.14
N PHE A 229 -2.72 -15.41 11.48
CA PHE A 229 -1.53 -16.09 10.97
C PHE A 229 -1.46 -17.55 11.42
N ASP A 230 -1.78 -17.88 12.67
CA ASP A 230 -1.80 -19.26 13.15
C ASP A 230 -2.75 -20.14 12.32
N TYR A 231 -3.90 -19.60 11.91
CA TYR A 231 -4.78 -20.32 10.97
C TYR A 231 -4.19 -20.44 9.56
N ILE A 232 -3.56 -19.39 9.05
CA ILE A 232 -2.87 -19.43 7.75
C ILE A 232 -1.75 -20.47 7.76
N LEU A 233 -1.04 -20.63 8.88
CA LEU A 233 0.00 -21.65 9.04
C LEU A 233 -0.58 -23.07 9.02
N ILE A 234 -1.80 -23.29 9.50
CA ILE A 234 -2.49 -24.59 9.32
C ILE A 234 -2.68 -24.89 7.82
N ILE A 235 -3.06 -23.88 7.03
CA ILE A 235 -3.21 -24.03 5.58
C ILE A 235 -1.85 -24.29 4.92
N LEU A 236 -0.81 -23.56 5.32
CA LEU A 236 0.55 -23.75 4.83
C LEU A 236 1.04 -25.19 5.04
N GLN A 237 0.72 -25.79 6.19
CA GLN A 237 1.14 -27.16 6.53
C GLN A 237 0.28 -28.26 5.88
N SER A 238 -0.86 -27.92 5.28
CA SER A 238 -1.73 -28.89 4.61
C SER A 238 -1.14 -29.37 3.29
N THR A 239 -1.18 -30.69 3.07
CA THR A 239 -0.77 -31.33 1.81
C THR A 239 -1.96 -31.58 0.87
N GLU A 240 -3.15 -31.07 1.19
CA GLU A 240 -4.32 -31.22 0.32
C GLU A 240 -4.18 -30.39 -0.95
N LYS A 241 -4.46 -31.03 -2.09
CA LYS A 241 -4.34 -30.42 -3.42
C LYS A 241 -5.66 -29.81 -3.89
N ASN A 242 -6.09 -28.73 -3.21
CA ASN A 242 -7.36 -28.06 -3.47
C ASN A 242 -7.23 -26.75 -4.26
N CYS A 243 -6.00 -26.35 -4.64
CA CYS A 243 -5.74 -25.16 -5.43
C CYS A 243 -5.25 -25.52 -6.84
N TYR A 244 -5.21 -24.56 -7.76
CA TYR A 244 -4.76 -24.77 -9.14
C TYR A 244 -3.43 -24.07 -9.48
N SER A 245 -2.64 -24.73 -10.34
CA SER A 245 -1.43 -24.18 -10.93
C SER A 245 -1.74 -22.93 -11.77
N ALA A 246 -0.74 -22.05 -11.92
CA ALA A 246 -0.89 -20.82 -12.68
C ALA A 246 -1.02 -21.03 -14.20
N ASN A 247 -0.88 -22.25 -14.71
CA ASN A 247 -0.98 -22.56 -16.13
C ASN A 247 -2.47 -22.70 -16.52
N PRO A 248 -3.06 -21.74 -17.25
CA PRO A 248 -4.47 -21.80 -17.64
C PRO A 248 -4.75 -22.86 -18.71
N GLU A 249 -3.74 -23.26 -19.49
CA GLU A 249 -3.88 -24.27 -20.55
C GLU A 249 -3.89 -25.69 -19.98
N ASN A 250 -3.23 -25.90 -18.84
CA ASN A 250 -3.17 -27.18 -18.15
C ASN A 250 -3.24 -26.98 -16.63
N PRO A 251 -4.42 -26.64 -16.09
CA PRO A 251 -4.61 -26.41 -14.67
C PRO A 251 -4.45 -27.72 -13.91
N GLN A 252 -3.39 -27.81 -13.09
CA GLN A 252 -3.12 -28.96 -12.24
C GLN A 252 -3.45 -28.63 -10.80
N LYS A 253 -3.99 -29.62 -10.08
CA LYS A 253 -4.23 -29.49 -8.64
C LYS A 253 -2.91 -29.48 -7.88
N ILE A 254 -2.72 -28.47 -7.05
CA ILE A 254 -1.53 -28.22 -6.24
C ILE A 254 -1.92 -27.96 -4.78
N GLU A 255 -0.93 -28.07 -3.88
CA GLU A 255 -1.10 -27.69 -2.48
C GLU A 255 -1.32 -26.18 -2.37
N CYS A 256 -2.37 -25.77 -1.65
CA CYS A 256 -2.65 -24.35 -1.43
C CYS A 256 -1.52 -23.64 -0.64
N GLY A 257 -0.67 -24.41 0.04
CA GLY A 257 0.53 -23.92 0.72
C GLY A 257 1.48 -23.14 -0.21
N TYR A 258 1.53 -23.45 -1.50
CA TYR A 258 2.34 -22.67 -2.46
C TYR A 258 1.88 -21.22 -2.57
N ARG A 259 0.56 -20.97 -2.57
CA ARG A 259 -0.01 -19.61 -2.64
C ARG A 259 0.11 -18.88 -1.32
N VAL A 260 -0.11 -19.60 -0.21
CA VAL A 260 0.07 -19.04 1.13
C VAL A 260 1.52 -18.56 1.33
N MET A 261 2.49 -19.34 0.85
CA MET A 261 3.90 -19.00 0.91
C MET A 261 4.21 -17.65 0.23
N GLU A 262 3.63 -17.38 -0.95
CA GLU A 262 3.77 -16.08 -1.64
C GLU A 262 3.21 -14.93 -0.80
N PHE A 263 2.01 -15.09 -0.22
CA PHE A 263 1.40 -14.03 0.58
C PHE A 263 2.10 -13.76 1.92
N LEU A 264 2.78 -14.76 2.50
CA LEU A 264 3.52 -14.61 3.75
C LEU A 264 4.86 -13.90 3.56
N ALA A 265 5.47 -13.99 2.38
CA ALA A 265 6.81 -13.48 2.12
C ALA A 265 7.00 -11.99 2.46
N PRO A 266 6.11 -11.05 2.07
CA PRO A 266 6.32 -9.63 2.36
C PRO A 266 5.95 -9.20 3.78
N VAL A 267 5.40 -10.10 4.61
CA VAL A 267 4.74 -9.74 5.89
C VAL A 267 5.36 -10.41 7.11
N ILE A 268 6.34 -11.30 6.91
CA ILE A 268 7.06 -11.99 7.97
C ILE A 268 8.50 -11.50 8.00
N LYS A 269 8.96 -11.10 9.19
CA LYS A 269 10.33 -10.63 9.38
C LYS A 269 11.31 -11.82 9.29
N ASN A 270 12.45 -11.61 8.63
CA ASN A 270 13.46 -12.65 8.41
C ASN A 270 12.90 -13.91 7.74
N PHE A 271 12.01 -13.71 6.77
CA PHE A 271 11.44 -14.80 5.97
C PHE A 271 12.56 -15.65 5.33
N PRO A 272 12.48 -16.99 5.35
CA PRO A 272 13.62 -17.86 5.05
C PRO A 272 13.91 -18.05 3.55
N LEU A 273 13.06 -17.51 2.67
CA LEU A 273 13.21 -17.62 1.22
C LEU A 273 13.57 -16.26 0.63
N GLU A 274 14.38 -16.27 -0.43
CA GLU A 274 14.76 -15.06 -1.12
C GLU A 274 13.56 -14.44 -1.85
N THR A 275 13.47 -13.12 -1.79
CA THR A 275 12.46 -12.32 -2.48
C THR A 275 13.14 -11.24 -3.31
N ASP A 276 12.47 -10.82 -4.37
CA ASP A 276 12.93 -9.73 -5.20
C ASP A 276 12.52 -8.35 -4.63
N SER A 277 12.73 -7.30 -5.42
CA SER A 277 12.40 -5.93 -5.01
C SER A 277 10.89 -5.61 -4.95
N THR A 278 10.03 -6.48 -5.47
CA THR A 278 8.56 -6.40 -5.35
C THR A 278 8.03 -7.28 -4.23
N GLY A 279 8.87 -8.14 -3.65
CA GLY A 279 8.50 -9.07 -2.58
C GLY A 279 8.07 -10.44 -3.12
N ASP A 280 8.24 -10.68 -4.42
CA ASP A 280 7.92 -11.94 -5.06
C ASP A 280 9.04 -12.95 -4.79
N LEU A 281 8.67 -14.23 -4.68
CA LEU A 281 9.63 -15.29 -4.38
C LEU A 281 10.57 -15.55 -5.54
N LEU A 282 11.88 -15.58 -5.25
CA LEU A 282 12.91 -15.95 -6.21
C LEU A 282 13.18 -17.46 -6.12
N THR A 283 12.29 -18.27 -6.67
CA THR A 283 12.48 -19.73 -6.76
C THR A 283 11.81 -20.33 -8.00
N ASP A 284 12.52 -21.25 -8.64
CA ASP A 284 11.95 -22.13 -9.67
C ASP A 284 11.52 -23.49 -9.08
N ASP A 285 12.00 -23.84 -7.88
CA ASP A 285 11.66 -25.07 -7.17
C ASP A 285 10.73 -24.76 -5.99
N TYR A 286 9.43 -24.65 -6.31
CA TYR A 286 8.39 -24.36 -5.33
C TYR A 286 8.25 -25.47 -4.28
N GLU A 287 8.50 -26.73 -4.65
CA GLU A 287 8.38 -27.87 -3.74
C GLU A 287 9.43 -27.79 -2.62
N SER A 288 10.71 -27.60 -2.98
CA SER A 288 11.79 -27.38 -2.02
C SER A 288 11.59 -26.11 -1.18
N ALA A 289 11.08 -25.04 -1.80
CA ALA A 289 10.77 -23.80 -1.10
C ALA A 289 9.69 -23.98 -0.04
N LEU A 290 8.60 -24.70 -0.36
CA LEU A 290 7.51 -24.97 0.59
C LEU A 290 7.99 -25.86 1.75
N ILE A 291 8.80 -26.89 1.48
CA ILE A 291 9.40 -27.73 2.53
C ILE A 291 10.27 -26.89 3.48
N THR A 292 11.12 -26.04 2.91
CA THR A 292 12.00 -25.14 3.67
C THR A 292 11.18 -24.22 4.58
N LEU A 293 10.14 -23.59 4.02
CA LEU A 293 9.29 -22.68 4.77
C LEU A 293 8.51 -23.39 5.89
N ARG A 294 7.95 -24.57 5.61
CA ARG A 294 7.24 -25.38 6.61
C ARG A 294 8.14 -25.74 7.78
N LYS A 295 9.38 -26.16 7.50
CA LYS A 295 10.38 -26.47 8.52
C LYS A 295 10.71 -25.24 9.35
N TRP A 296 10.99 -24.11 8.70
CA TRP A 296 11.32 -22.87 9.39
C TRP A 296 10.20 -22.41 10.34
N PHE A 297 8.94 -22.44 9.91
CA PHE A 297 7.81 -22.08 10.80
C PHE A 297 7.63 -23.04 11.96
N LYS A 298 7.92 -24.34 11.78
CA LYS A 298 7.89 -25.30 12.88
C LYS A 298 8.97 -25.00 13.92
N GLU A 299 10.15 -24.56 13.48
CA GLU A 299 11.27 -24.19 14.37
C GLU A 299 11.08 -22.82 15.03
N ASN A 300 10.29 -21.93 14.40
CA ASN A 300 10.07 -20.54 14.84
C ASN A 300 8.62 -20.26 15.25
N GLU A 301 7.81 -21.28 15.52
CA GLU A 301 6.35 -21.15 15.72
C GLU A 301 5.99 -20.14 16.82
N GLN A 302 6.84 -20.00 17.84
CA GLN A 302 6.64 -19.07 18.96
C GLN A 302 7.37 -17.74 18.78
N THR A 303 8.36 -17.67 17.89
CA THR A 303 9.32 -16.56 17.80
C THR A 303 9.23 -15.76 16.51
N TYR A 304 8.50 -16.23 15.49
CA TYR A 304 8.33 -15.47 14.26
C TYR A 304 7.65 -14.13 14.53
N GLU A 305 8.12 -13.09 13.84
CA GLU A 305 7.62 -11.72 13.96
C GLU A 305 6.85 -11.34 12.69
N ILE A 306 5.69 -10.71 12.88
CA ILE A 306 4.87 -10.16 11.79
C ILE A 306 5.27 -8.69 11.59
N ILE A 307 5.47 -8.27 10.35
CA ILE A 307 5.72 -6.87 9.98
C ILE A 307 4.40 -6.11 10.09
N THR A 308 4.33 -5.12 11.00
CA THR A 308 3.08 -4.42 11.34
C THR A 308 2.99 -2.98 10.79
N ASP A 309 4.12 -2.41 10.35
CA ASP A 309 4.20 -1.04 9.81
C ASP A 309 3.84 -0.94 8.32
N THR A 310 3.54 -2.06 7.65
CA THR A 310 3.09 -2.14 6.26
C THR A 310 1.63 -2.59 6.16
N TYR A 311 0.98 -2.30 5.03
CA TYR A 311 -0.42 -2.67 4.78
C TYR A 311 -0.62 -4.17 4.74
#